data_AF-A0A1X6PG67-F1
#
_entry.id   AF-A0A1X6PG67-F1
#
_cell.length_a   1.000
_cell.length_b   1.000
_cell.length_c   1.000
_cell.angle_alpha   90.00
_cell.angle_beta   90.00
_cell.angle_gamma   90.00
#
_symmetry.space_group_name_H-M   'P 1'
#
loop_
_entity.id
_entity.type
_entity.pdbx_description
1 polymer ?
#
loop_
_entity_poly.entity_id
_entity_poly.type
_entity_poly.pdbx_seq_one_letter_code
_entity_poly.pdbx_strand_id
1 'polypeptide(L)'
;MAGRTTMASPTRLLATLVLAMLATIAVAPRPAAAHEAARIIGFWLVDPRTGKWMARLNRNSVIDLSDGPVAIAAMATSARSHAIVWTSPKKYARRERFAPFSLGGDYDGLFRALKLKPGALKLSAYVSDGTRVSKLRARTLTVKVVRT
;
A
#
# COMPACT_ATOMS: atom_id res chain seq x y z
N MET A 1 -34.94 95.73 1.43
CA MET A 1 -33.59 95.98 2.02
C MET A 1 -33.60 95.48 3.47
N ALA A 2 -32.42 95.29 4.07
CA ALA A 2 -32.18 94.41 5.23
C ALA A 2 -32.43 92.90 4.93
N GLY A 3 -31.67 91.95 5.49
CA GLY A 3 -30.44 92.05 6.29
C GLY A 3 -29.69 90.70 6.36
N ARG A 4 -28.37 90.72 6.60
CA ARG A 4 -27.54 89.54 6.96
C ARG A 4 -27.72 89.21 8.46
N THR A 5 -27.17 88.18 9.15
CA THR A 5 -25.99 87.26 9.00
C THR A 5 -26.19 86.10 10.03
N THR A 6 -25.51 84.94 10.16
CA THR A 6 -24.31 84.27 9.56
C THR A 6 -24.36 82.75 9.86
N MET A 7 -23.58 81.92 9.13
CA MET A 7 -23.08 80.57 9.53
C MET A 7 -24.12 79.41 9.68
N ALA A 8 -23.75 78.14 9.51
CA ALA A 8 -22.41 77.52 9.41
C ALA A 8 -22.29 76.44 8.33
N SER A 9 -21.07 76.24 7.81
CA SER A 9 -20.61 74.94 7.28
C SER A 9 -19.77 74.23 8.34
N PRO A 10 -19.75 72.89 8.33
CA PRO A 10 -18.46 72.25 8.11
C PRO A 10 -18.51 71.09 7.10
N THR A 11 -17.64 71.21 6.10
CA THR A 11 -16.76 70.16 5.58
C THR A 11 -16.93 68.75 6.17
N ARG A 12 -17.17 67.73 5.31
CA ARG A 12 -16.33 66.52 5.25
C ARG A 12 -16.59 65.55 4.09
N LEU A 13 -15.47 65.02 3.60
CA LEU A 13 -15.23 63.67 3.05
C LEU A 13 -15.96 63.23 1.77
N LEU A 14 -15.15 63.15 0.71
CA LEU A 14 -15.30 62.21 -0.40
C LEU A 14 -15.47 60.77 0.13
N ALA A 15 -16.59 60.13 -0.18
CA ALA A 15 -16.85 58.75 0.19
C ALA A 15 -16.26 57.77 -0.85
N THR A 16 -14.95 57.57 -0.83
CA THR A 16 -14.27 56.53 -1.65
C THR A 16 -14.60 55.14 -1.11
N LEU A 17 -15.75 54.59 -1.49
CA LEU A 17 -16.13 53.22 -1.13
C LEU A 17 -15.46 52.24 -2.11
N VAL A 18 -14.44 51.54 -1.63
CA VAL A 18 -13.71 50.53 -2.42
C VAL A 18 -14.64 49.34 -2.70
N LEU A 19 -14.82 48.99 -3.98
CA LEU A 19 -15.60 47.84 -4.40
C LEU A 19 -14.84 46.54 -4.09
N ALA A 20 -15.10 45.95 -2.92
CA ALA A 20 -14.48 44.71 -2.46
C ALA A 20 -14.99 43.50 -3.26
N MET A 21 -14.35 43.22 -4.40
CA MET A 21 -14.66 42.06 -5.25
C MET A 21 -14.20 40.76 -4.57
N LEU A 22 -15.11 40.12 -3.84
CA LEU A 22 -14.91 38.80 -3.23
C LEU A 22 -14.78 37.71 -4.31
N ALA A 23 -13.55 37.49 -4.77
CA ALA A 23 -13.19 36.37 -5.62
C ALA A 23 -13.23 35.06 -4.80
N THR A 24 -14.39 34.41 -4.75
CA THR A 24 -14.54 33.06 -4.17
C THR A 24 -13.68 32.08 -4.96
N ILE A 25 -12.48 31.79 -4.47
CA ILE A 25 -11.65 30.70 -5.00
C ILE A 25 -12.35 29.39 -4.65
N ALA A 26 -13.13 28.89 -5.62
CA ALA A 26 -13.65 27.54 -5.59
C ALA A 26 -12.46 26.58 -5.69
N VAL A 27 -11.92 26.18 -4.54
CA VAL A 27 -10.94 25.08 -4.44
C VAL A 27 -11.68 23.82 -4.85
N ALA A 28 -11.65 23.53 -6.16
CA ALA A 28 -12.17 22.29 -6.69
C ALA A 28 -11.53 21.13 -5.90
N PRO A 29 -12.33 20.18 -5.37
CA PRO A 29 -11.76 19.08 -4.61
C PRO A 29 -10.80 18.34 -5.52
N ARG A 30 -9.50 18.39 -5.18
CA ARG A 30 -8.44 17.68 -5.91
C ARG A 30 -8.95 16.27 -6.15
N PRO A 31 -9.12 15.82 -7.41
CA PRO A 31 -9.77 14.55 -7.69
C PRO A 31 -9.04 13.48 -6.89
N ALA A 32 -9.76 12.84 -5.98
CA ALA A 32 -9.17 11.89 -5.05
C ALA A 32 -8.56 10.77 -5.90
N ALA A 33 -7.23 10.79 -6.03
CA ALA A 33 -6.51 9.87 -6.89
C ALA A 33 -6.96 8.47 -6.49
N ALA A 34 -7.60 7.75 -7.43
CA ALA A 34 -8.33 6.54 -7.12
C ALA A 34 -7.36 5.53 -6.52
N HIS A 35 -7.35 5.44 -5.18
CA HIS A 35 -6.29 4.77 -4.44
C HIS A 35 -6.37 3.29 -4.78
N GLU A 36 -5.48 2.84 -5.67
CA GLU A 36 -5.50 1.48 -6.18
C GLU A 36 -5.29 0.52 -5.01
N ALA A 37 -6.39 -0.08 -4.55
CA ALA A 37 -6.44 -0.71 -3.24
C ALA A 37 -5.34 -1.76 -3.11
N ALA A 38 -4.64 -1.69 -1.97
CA ALA A 38 -3.41 -2.42 -1.73
C ALA A 38 -3.58 -3.91 -2.06
N ARG A 39 -2.70 -4.45 -2.91
CA ARG A 39 -2.78 -5.85 -3.35
C ARG A 39 -1.41 -6.49 -3.49
N ILE A 40 -1.39 -7.82 -3.44
CA ILE A 40 -0.22 -8.65 -3.73
C ILE A 40 0.02 -8.66 -5.25
N ILE A 41 1.21 -8.25 -5.69
CA ILE A 41 1.63 -8.25 -7.11
C ILE A 41 2.40 -9.51 -7.52
N GLY A 42 2.85 -10.31 -6.55
CA GLY A 42 3.46 -11.61 -6.81
C GLY A 42 4.10 -12.23 -5.58
N PHE A 43 4.67 -13.42 -5.80
CA PHE A 43 5.50 -14.14 -4.85
C PHE A 43 6.90 -14.32 -5.45
N TRP A 44 7.92 -14.35 -4.60
CA TRP A 44 9.31 -14.53 -5.01
C TRP A 44 9.98 -15.62 -4.19
N LEU A 45 10.89 -16.35 -4.82
CA LEU A 45 11.85 -17.23 -4.16
C LEU A 45 13.03 -16.37 -3.65
N VAL A 46 13.47 -16.64 -2.42
CA VAL A 46 14.55 -15.91 -1.75
C VAL A 46 15.49 -16.91 -1.09
N ASP A 47 16.80 -16.68 -1.18
CA ASP A 47 17.78 -17.46 -0.42
C ASP A 47 17.74 -17.04 1.06
N PRO A 48 17.38 -17.94 2.01
CA PRO A 48 17.31 -17.63 3.43
C PRO A 48 18.68 -17.35 4.07
N ARG A 49 19.80 -17.73 3.43
CA ARG A 49 21.16 -17.51 3.94
C ARG A 49 21.66 -16.10 3.67
N THR A 50 21.33 -15.54 2.51
CA THR A 50 21.84 -14.23 2.05
C THR A 50 20.76 -13.14 1.93
N GLY A 51 19.48 -13.50 2.04
CA GLY A 51 18.35 -12.60 1.74
C GLY A 51 18.22 -12.24 0.25
N LYS A 52 19.01 -12.87 -0.63
CA LYS A 52 19.01 -12.58 -2.07
C LYS A 52 17.71 -13.04 -2.71
N TRP A 53 17.02 -12.12 -3.39
CA TRP A 53 15.86 -12.41 -4.22
C TRP A 53 16.33 -13.20 -5.44
N MET A 54 15.86 -14.43 -5.60
CA MET A 54 16.33 -15.37 -6.63
C MET A 54 15.49 -15.29 -7.91
N ALA A 55 14.18 -15.47 -7.78
CA ALA A 55 13.26 -15.56 -8.92
C ALA A 55 11.83 -15.16 -8.55
N ARG A 56 11.07 -14.63 -9.52
CA ARG A 56 9.61 -14.44 -9.37
C ARG A 56 8.90 -15.77 -9.59
N LEU A 57 8.04 -16.15 -8.66
CA LEU A 57 7.21 -17.34 -8.78
C LEU A 57 5.97 -17.05 -9.64
N ASN A 58 5.81 -17.85 -10.68
CA ASN A 58 4.68 -17.84 -11.62
C ASN A 58 3.89 -19.16 -11.51
N ARG A 59 2.76 -19.27 -12.24
CA ARG A 59 1.96 -20.49 -12.22
C ARG A 59 2.80 -21.63 -12.79
N ASN A 60 2.84 -22.76 -12.09
CA ASN A 60 3.65 -23.94 -12.42
C ASN A 60 5.17 -23.74 -12.37
N SER A 61 5.68 -22.65 -11.76
CA SER A 61 7.11 -22.56 -11.43
C SER A 61 7.55 -23.78 -10.62
N VAL A 62 8.75 -24.28 -10.92
CA VAL A 62 9.40 -25.33 -10.13
C VAL A 62 10.26 -24.70 -9.03
N ILE A 63 10.24 -25.29 -7.85
CA ILE A 63 11.17 -25.03 -6.76
C ILE A 63 11.86 -26.37 -6.48
N ASP A 64 13.13 -26.49 -6.82
CA ASP A 64 13.93 -27.63 -6.36
C ASP A 64 14.41 -27.40 -4.92
N LEU A 65 14.50 -28.47 -4.16
CA LEU A 65 15.03 -28.49 -2.79
C LEU A 65 16.43 -29.14 -2.73
N SER A 66 16.95 -29.62 -3.86
CA SER A 66 18.34 -30.04 -4.03
C SER A 66 19.30 -28.84 -4.12
N ASP A 67 18.85 -27.71 -4.69
CA ASP A 67 19.55 -26.41 -4.66
C ASP A 67 19.79 -25.88 -3.23
N GLY A 68 19.00 -26.35 -2.26
CA GLY A 68 19.18 -26.08 -0.83
C GLY A 68 17.93 -25.52 -0.14
N PRO A 69 18.10 -24.86 1.02
CA PRO A 69 16.99 -24.26 1.76
C PRO A 69 16.48 -23.02 1.04
N VAL A 70 15.16 -22.84 1.01
CA VAL A 70 14.49 -21.71 0.34
C VAL A 70 13.57 -20.95 1.28
N ALA A 71 13.42 -19.65 1.03
CA ALA A 71 12.35 -18.81 1.57
C ALA A 71 11.45 -18.30 0.44
N ILE A 72 10.26 -17.82 0.80
CA ILE A 72 9.30 -17.21 -0.14
C ILE A 72 8.84 -15.88 0.45
N ALA A 73 8.76 -14.83 -0.37
CA ALA A 73 8.31 -13.49 0.02
C ALA A 73 7.08 -13.07 -0.80
N ALA A 74 6.26 -12.16 -0.25
CA ALA A 74 5.15 -11.53 -0.95
C ALA A 74 5.42 -10.05 -1.19
N MET A 75 5.23 -9.59 -2.43
CA MET A 75 5.39 -8.18 -2.80
C MET A 75 4.01 -7.54 -3.03
N ALA A 76 3.82 -6.28 -2.63
CA ALA A 76 2.53 -5.58 -2.68
C ALA A 76 2.63 -4.16 -3.25
N THR A 77 1.53 -3.61 -3.78
CA THR A 77 1.48 -2.26 -4.37
C THR A 77 1.74 -1.14 -3.35
N SER A 78 1.38 -1.32 -2.08
CA SER A 78 1.68 -0.37 -1.00
C SER A 78 2.07 -1.07 0.30
N ALA A 79 3.38 -1.11 0.58
CA ALA A 79 3.92 -1.69 1.81
C ALA A 79 3.85 -0.75 3.04
N ARG A 80 3.56 0.54 2.85
CA ARG A 80 3.77 1.61 3.86
C ARG A 80 2.80 1.63 5.05
N SER A 81 1.69 0.88 5.01
CA SER A 81 0.67 0.93 6.09
C SER A 81 -0.12 -0.36 6.30
N HIS A 82 0.11 -1.40 5.49
CA HIS A 82 -0.75 -2.57 5.48
C HIS A 82 -0.02 -3.87 5.79
N ALA A 83 -0.61 -4.65 6.69
CA ALA A 83 -0.18 -6.00 7.00
C ALA A 83 -0.59 -6.97 5.89
N ILE A 84 0.24 -7.94 5.53
CA ILE A 84 -0.13 -9.04 4.62
C ILE A 84 -0.70 -10.20 5.44
N VAL A 85 -1.71 -10.90 4.92
CA VAL A 85 -2.24 -12.14 5.52
C VAL A 85 -1.99 -13.29 4.58
N TRP A 86 -1.09 -14.20 4.97
CA TRP A 86 -0.90 -15.49 4.33
C TRP A 86 -2.04 -16.44 4.73
N THR A 87 -2.66 -17.09 3.76
CA THR A 87 -3.76 -18.05 3.96
C THR A 87 -3.44 -19.45 3.43
N SER A 88 -2.43 -19.58 2.56
CA SER A 88 -1.93 -20.87 2.09
C SER A 88 -0.42 -20.83 1.83
N PRO A 89 0.34 -21.87 2.19
CA PRO A 89 -0.08 -23.13 2.84
C PRO A 89 -0.49 -22.96 4.32
N LYS A 90 -1.46 -23.77 4.81
CA LYS A 90 -2.06 -23.64 6.16
C LYS A 90 -1.03 -23.60 7.31
N LYS A 91 0.06 -24.40 7.21
CA LYS A 91 1.17 -24.43 8.18
C LYS A 91 1.87 -23.08 8.40
N TYR A 92 1.81 -22.20 7.40
CA TYR A 92 2.48 -20.89 7.38
C TYR A 92 1.48 -19.72 7.32
N ALA A 93 0.18 -19.99 7.51
CA ALA A 93 -0.86 -18.97 7.48
C ALA A 93 -0.80 -18.07 8.74
N ARG A 94 -0.43 -16.80 8.57
CA ARG A 94 -0.41 -15.78 9.61
C ARG A 94 -0.55 -14.37 9.01
N ARG A 95 -0.74 -13.37 9.87
CA ARG A 95 -0.62 -11.96 9.54
C ARG A 95 0.83 -11.50 9.69
N GLU A 96 1.46 -11.09 8.60
CA GLU A 96 2.72 -10.35 8.61
C GLU A 96 2.49 -8.84 8.67
N ARG A 97 3.36 -8.12 9.38
CA ARG A 97 3.21 -6.66 9.58
C ARG A 97 4.25 -5.82 8.85
N PHE A 98 5.40 -6.39 8.50
CA PHE A 98 6.54 -5.63 7.97
C PHE A 98 7.07 -6.26 6.68
N ALA A 99 7.53 -5.42 5.76
CA ALA A 99 8.31 -5.88 4.61
C ALA A 99 9.64 -6.45 5.14
N PRO A 100 10.16 -7.58 4.60
CA PRO A 100 9.84 -8.18 3.29
C PRO A 100 8.65 -9.16 3.25
N PHE A 101 7.84 -9.25 4.30
CA PHE A 101 6.61 -10.07 4.35
C PHE A 101 6.84 -11.56 4.01
N SER A 102 7.86 -12.18 4.59
CA SER A 102 8.21 -13.59 4.38
C SER A 102 7.04 -14.56 4.64
N LEU A 103 6.98 -15.68 3.91
CA LEU A 103 6.10 -16.82 4.21
C LEU A 103 6.61 -17.61 5.43
N GLY A 104 7.92 -17.76 5.59
CA GLY A 104 8.54 -18.45 6.73
C GLY A 104 8.61 -17.59 7.99
N GLY A 105 8.46 -16.27 7.82
CA GLY A 105 8.88 -15.26 8.78
C GLY A 105 10.27 -14.76 8.46
N ASP A 106 10.60 -13.60 9.00
CA ASP A 106 11.93 -13.04 9.00
C ASP A 106 12.24 -12.53 10.42
N TYR A 107 13.51 -12.26 10.69
CA TYR A 107 13.99 -11.70 11.95
C TYR A 107 15.29 -10.96 11.65
N ASP A 108 15.36 -9.68 11.99
CA ASP A 108 16.48 -8.78 11.70
C ASP A 108 16.95 -8.84 10.23
N GLY A 109 15.99 -8.93 9.30
CA GLY A 109 16.21 -9.05 7.85
C GLY A 109 16.53 -10.45 7.33
N LEU A 110 16.81 -11.42 8.21
CA LEU A 110 17.10 -12.81 7.83
C LEU A 110 15.81 -13.61 7.62
N PHE A 111 15.62 -14.15 6.42
CA PHE A 111 14.44 -14.95 6.08
C PHE A 111 14.53 -16.36 6.66
N ARG A 112 13.45 -16.82 7.32
CA ARG A 112 13.38 -18.18 7.87
C ARG A 112 13.15 -19.22 6.77
N ALA A 113 14.08 -20.15 6.63
CA ALA A 113 14.01 -21.25 5.68
C ALA A 113 12.74 -22.11 5.84
N LEU A 114 12.12 -22.45 4.72
CA LEU A 114 10.87 -23.21 4.67
C LEU A 114 11.13 -24.71 4.70
N LYS A 115 10.41 -25.43 5.58
CA LYS A 115 10.32 -26.90 5.58
C LYS A 115 9.14 -27.31 4.70
N LEU A 116 9.37 -27.23 3.38
CA LEU A 116 8.46 -27.67 2.32
C LEU A 116 8.50 -29.20 2.15
N LYS A 117 7.53 -29.75 1.40
CA LYS A 117 7.53 -31.14 0.91
C LYS A 117 7.41 -31.11 -0.63
N PRO A 118 8.00 -32.06 -1.37
CA PRO A 118 7.72 -32.24 -2.79
C PRO A 118 6.21 -32.42 -3.07
N GLY A 119 5.77 -32.00 -4.26
CA GLY A 119 4.37 -31.98 -4.67
C GLY A 119 3.86 -30.56 -5.00
N ALA A 120 2.54 -30.39 -5.08
CA ALA A 120 1.93 -29.09 -5.39
C ALA A 120 1.85 -28.19 -4.15
N LEU A 121 2.47 -27.00 -4.22
CA LEU A 121 2.42 -25.97 -3.18
C LEU A 121 1.49 -24.84 -3.62
N LYS A 122 0.37 -24.69 -2.91
CA LYS A 122 -0.51 -23.53 -3.03
C LYS A 122 0.03 -22.38 -2.17
N LEU A 123 0.33 -21.26 -2.80
CA LEU A 123 0.59 -19.97 -2.16
C LEU A 123 -0.67 -19.11 -2.25
N SER A 124 -1.07 -18.48 -1.15
CA SER A 124 -2.17 -17.51 -1.17
C SER A 124 -2.00 -16.45 -0.09
N ALA A 125 -2.14 -15.19 -0.47
CA ALA A 125 -2.07 -14.05 0.44
C ALA A 125 -2.92 -12.87 -0.04
N TYR A 126 -3.31 -12.00 0.88
CA TYR A 126 -3.92 -10.71 0.60
C TYR A 126 -3.31 -9.60 1.45
N VAL A 127 -3.45 -8.34 1.04
CA VAL A 127 -3.06 -7.19 1.84
C VAL A 127 -4.26 -6.79 2.70
N SER A 128 -4.08 -6.71 4.02
CA SER A 128 -5.13 -6.39 4.97
C SER A 128 -5.31 -4.87 5.10
N ASP A 129 -6.46 -4.41 4.63
CA ASP A 129 -6.98 -3.04 4.72
C ASP A 129 -8.07 -2.90 5.81
N GLY A 130 -8.34 -3.96 6.57
CA GLY A 130 -9.45 -4.04 7.53
C GLY A 130 -10.81 -4.36 6.91
N THR A 131 -10.95 -4.31 5.58
CA THR A 131 -12.20 -4.63 4.88
C THR A 131 -12.37 -6.14 4.66
N ARG A 132 -13.60 -6.59 4.40
CA ARG A 132 -13.86 -7.95 3.90
C ARG A 132 -13.44 -8.13 2.42
N VAL A 133 -13.28 -7.04 1.68
CA VAL A 133 -12.99 -7.05 0.23
C VAL A 133 -11.55 -7.50 -0.05
N SER A 134 -10.60 -7.14 0.81
CA SER A 134 -9.21 -7.57 0.68
C SER A 134 -9.04 -9.08 0.56
N LYS A 135 -9.78 -9.86 1.36
CA LYS A 135 -9.77 -11.34 1.32
C LYS A 135 -10.25 -11.90 -0.03
N LEU A 136 -11.17 -11.22 -0.72
CA LEU A 136 -11.62 -11.60 -2.07
C LEU A 136 -10.56 -11.28 -3.14
N ARG A 137 -9.68 -10.30 -2.88
CA ARG A 137 -8.55 -9.90 -3.75
C ARG A 137 -7.27 -10.70 -3.47
N ALA A 138 -7.37 -11.86 -2.81
CA ALA A 138 -6.22 -12.70 -2.47
C ALA A 138 -5.51 -13.26 -3.72
N ARG A 139 -4.26 -12.85 -3.93
CA ARG A 139 -3.41 -13.42 -4.98
C ARG A 139 -3.11 -14.88 -4.61
N THR A 140 -3.49 -15.78 -5.50
CA THR A 140 -3.29 -17.22 -5.32
C THR A 140 -2.45 -17.77 -6.46
N LEU A 141 -1.54 -18.68 -6.13
CA LEU A 141 -0.62 -19.32 -7.06
C LEU A 141 -0.45 -20.80 -6.68
N THR A 142 -0.17 -21.66 -7.67
CA THR A 142 0.31 -23.02 -7.42
C THR A 142 1.67 -23.17 -8.11
N VAL A 143 2.63 -23.70 -7.37
CA VAL A 143 3.99 -24.03 -7.83
C VAL A 143 4.27 -25.51 -7.56
N LYS A 144 5.20 -26.11 -8.30
CA LYS A 144 5.65 -27.50 -8.10
C LYS A 144 6.90 -27.48 -7.23
N VAL A 145 6.87 -28.16 -6.10
CA VAL A 145 8.08 -28.43 -5.30
C VAL A 145 8.62 -29.80 -5.71
N VAL A 146 9.91 -29.89 -5.97
CA VAL A 146 10.62 -31.14 -6.28
C VAL A 146 11.81 -31.31 -5.34
N ARG A 147 12.49 -32.44 -5.48
CA ARG A 147 13.79 -32.72 -4.85
C ARG A 147 14.43 -33.78 -5.74
N THR A 148 15.25 -33.33 -6.66
CA THR A 148 15.70 -34.11 -7.82
C THR A 148 17.22 -34.28 -7.86
#